data_AF-A0A1I7MTN3-F1
#
_entry.id   AF-A0A1I7MTN3-F1
#
_cell.length_a   1.000
_cell.length_b   1.000
_cell.length_c   1.000
_cell.angle_alpha   90.00
_cell.angle_beta   90.00
_cell.angle_gamma   90.00
#
_symmetry.space_group_name_H-M   'P 1'
#
loop_
_entity.id
_entity.type
_entity.pdbx_description
1 polymer ?
#
loop_
_entity_poly.entity_id
_entity_poly.type
_entity_poly.pdbx_seq_one_letter_code
_entity_poly.pdbx_strand_id
1 'polypeptide(L)'
;MQDLLWQLKNTDSFTIYTTLLFVAIVAWFIREIIGSSGLALSSVPLLTIGGLLGPAFFNRQMIALSYDKNANAVTATALGILAMLLVILLSKWLLTLLNEHRVSRIKPVSIPSRAPRLRR
;
A
#
# COMPACT_ATOMS: atom_id res chain seq x y z
N MET A 1 10.37 22.97 2.38
CA MET A 1 10.92 21.63 2.00
C MET A 1 12.09 21.18 2.88
N GLN A 2 12.91 22.07 3.46
CA GLN A 2 13.97 21.68 4.41
C GLN A 2 13.46 21.00 5.69
N ASP A 3 12.27 21.39 6.19
CA ASP A 3 11.67 20.79 7.39
C ASP A 3 11.48 19.28 7.30
N LEU A 4 11.14 18.75 6.12
CA LEU A 4 10.75 17.35 5.98
C LEU A 4 11.97 16.42 6.02
N LEU A 5 13.07 16.84 5.40
CA LEU A 5 14.36 16.14 5.49
C LEU A 5 14.97 16.25 6.90
N TRP A 6 14.76 17.38 7.58
CA TRP A 6 15.24 17.58 8.94
C TRP A 6 14.43 16.76 9.96
N GLN A 7 13.11 16.65 9.76
CA GLN A 7 12.25 15.76 10.53
C GLN A 7 12.59 14.28 10.31
N LEU A 8 12.92 13.89 9.07
CA LEU A 8 13.40 12.53 8.80
C LEU A 8 14.73 12.24 9.50
N LYS A 9 15.65 13.21 9.51
CA LYS A 9 16.94 13.10 10.20
C LYS A 9 16.79 12.98 11.72
N ASN A 10 15.76 13.60 12.29
CA ASN A 10 15.43 13.53 13.71
C ASN A 10 14.32 12.51 14.02
N THR A 11 14.13 11.51 13.16
CA THR A 11 13.18 10.44 13.47
C THR A 11 13.73 9.63 14.65
N ASP A 12 13.05 9.74 15.80
CA ASP A 12 13.42 9.02 17.02
C ASP A 12 13.40 7.50 16.81
N SER A 13 14.31 6.77 17.48
CA SER A 13 14.39 5.30 17.42
C SER A 13 13.07 4.62 17.76
N PHE A 14 12.25 5.24 18.62
CA PHE A 14 10.90 4.77 18.94
C PHE A 14 10.02 4.65 17.70
N THR A 15 9.99 5.69 16.85
CA THR A 15 9.22 5.72 15.60
C THR A 15 9.71 4.68 14.60
N ILE A 16 11.01 4.43 14.57
CA ILE A 16 11.61 3.40 13.71
C ILE A 16 11.15 2.01 14.16
N TYR A 17 11.24 1.70 15.46
CA TYR A 17 10.81 0.40 15.99
C TYR A 17 9.32 0.14 15.83
N THR A 18 8.47 1.15 16.07
CA THR A 18 7.02 1.02 15.88
C THR A 18 6.67 0.84 14.41
N THR A 19 7.34 1.56 13.50
CA THR A 19 7.17 1.38 12.06
C THR A 19 7.54 -0.04 11.63
N LEU A 20 8.70 -0.54 12.06
CA LEU A 20 9.13 -1.91 11.73
C LEU A 20 8.14 -2.96 12.25
N LEU A 21 7.63 -2.78 13.48
CA LEU A 21 6.63 -3.67 14.07
C LEU A 21 5.35 -3.69 13.24
N PHE A 22 4.77 -2.53 12.92
CA PHE A 22 3.56 -2.45 12.12
C PHE A 22 3.76 -2.98 10.70
N VAL A 23 4.88 -2.66 10.06
CA VAL A 23 5.21 -3.20 8.74
C VAL A 23 5.31 -4.72 8.78
N ALA A 24 5.93 -5.30 9.82
CA ALA A 24 6.00 -6.74 9.98
C ALA A 24 4.62 -7.37 10.17
N ILE A 25 3.75 -6.77 10.98
CA ILE A 25 2.37 -7.22 11.18
C ILE A 25 1.60 -7.19 9.85
N VAL A 26 1.67 -6.09 9.11
CA VAL A 26 0.97 -5.94 7.83
C VAL A 26 1.54 -6.89 6.78
N ALA A 27 2.86 -7.04 6.69
CA ALA A 27 3.50 -7.96 5.76
C ALA A 27 3.12 -9.42 6.07
N TRP A 28 3.10 -9.80 7.35
CA TRP A 28 2.64 -11.10 7.79
C TRP A 28 1.16 -11.32 7.45
N PHE A 29 0.31 -10.32 7.71
CA PHE A 29 -1.11 -10.35 7.36
C PHE A 29 -1.34 -10.54 5.85
N ILE A 30 -0.60 -9.79 5.00
CA ILE A 30 -0.67 -9.95 3.54
C ILE A 30 -0.22 -11.36 3.14
N ARG A 31 0.85 -11.88 3.75
CA ARG A 31 1.32 -13.22 3.44
C ARG A 31 0.30 -14.30 3.80
N GLU A 32 -0.28 -14.20 5.01
CA GLU A 32 -1.15 -15.24 5.57
C GLU A 32 -2.57 -15.18 5.01
N ILE A 33 -3.17 -13.99 4.93
CA ILE A 33 -4.58 -13.83 4.54
C ILE A 33 -4.74 -13.74 3.02
N ILE A 34 -3.87 -12.96 2.35
CA ILE A 34 -3.96 -12.79 0.89
C ILE A 34 -3.24 -13.95 0.17
N GLY A 35 -2.42 -14.73 0.88
CA GLY A 35 -1.72 -15.90 0.34
C GLY A 35 -0.61 -15.54 -0.65
N SER A 36 -0.15 -14.28 -0.68
CA SER A 36 0.80 -13.81 -1.68
C SER A 36 2.07 -13.22 -1.07
N SER A 37 3.10 -14.07 -0.99
CA SER A 37 4.44 -13.69 -0.50
C SER A 37 5.10 -12.59 -1.34
N GLY A 38 4.86 -12.56 -2.65
CA GLY A 38 5.40 -11.52 -3.53
C GLY A 38 4.77 -10.14 -3.28
N LEU A 39 3.47 -10.10 -2.97
CA LEU A 39 2.80 -8.85 -2.58
C LEU A 39 3.29 -8.35 -1.22
N ALA A 40 3.50 -9.26 -0.26
CA ALA A 40 4.06 -8.91 1.04
C ALA A 40 5.45 -8.26 0.87
N LEU A 41 6.39 -8.94 0.18
CA LEU A 41 7.75 -8.43 -0.02
C LEU A 41 7.81 -7.10 -0.79
N SER A 42 7.04 -6.97 -1.87
CA SER A 42 7.02 -5.73 -2.66
C SER A 42 6.36 -4.56 -1.94
N SER A 43 5.47 -4.82 -0.99
CA SER A 43 4.81 -3.76 -0.21
C SER A 43 5.65 -3.27 0.98
N VAL A 44 6.55 -4.08 1.55
CA VAL A 44 7.42 -3.68 2.68
C VAL A 44 8.08 -2.31 2.49
N PRO A 45 8.84 -2.03 1.42
CA PRO A 45 9.51 -0.73 1.27
C PRO A 45 8.54 0.45 1.13
N LEU A 46 7.34 0.22 0.60
CA LEU A 46 6.32 1.26 0.51
C LEU A 46 5.70 1.49 1.89
N LEU A 47 5.35 0.43 2.61
CA LEU A 47 4.78 0.51 3.95
C LEU A 47 5.76 1.17 4.94
N THR A 48 7.06 0.91 4.85
CA THR A 48 8.08 1.59 5.68
C THR A 48 8.12 3.09 5.40
N ILE A 49 8.07 3.50 4.13
CA ILE A 49 7.99 4.93 3.76
C ILE A 49 6.72 5.55 4.36
N GLY A 50 5.57 4.86 4.24
CA GLY A 50 4.30 5.31 4.81
C GLY A 50 4.37 5.50 6.33
N GLY A 51 4.96 4.55 7.05
CA GLY A 51 5.13 4.63 8.50
C GLY A 51 6.07 5.75 8.94
N LEU A 52 7.21 5.93 8.26
CA LEU A 52 8.15 7.00 8.58
C LEU A 52 7.59 8.40 8.27
N LEU A 53 6.82 8.53 7.19
CA LEU A 53 6.20 9.81 6.82
C LEU A 53 4.94 10.12 7.62
N GLY A 54 4.23 9.11 8.14
CA GLY A 54 2.99 9.29 8.90
C GLY A 54 3.08 10.36 9.99
N PRO A 55 4.03 10.29 10.93
CA PRO A 55 4.22 11.30 11.97
C PRO A 55 4.48 12.71 11.43
N ALA A 56 5.21 12.86 10.32
CA ALA A 56 5.50 14.17 9.75
C ALA A 56 4.22 14.88 9.24
N PHE A 57 3.24 14.13 8.74
CA PHE A 57 1.99 14.68 8.23
C PHE A 57 0.88 14.76 9.30
N PHE A 58 0.75 13.73 10.15
CA PHE A 58 -0.40 13.59 11.05
C PHE A 58 -0.17 14.14 12.46
N ASN A 59 1.07 14.26 12.97
CA ASN A 59 1.29 14.77 14.34
C ASN A 59 0.73 16.18 14.52
N ARG A 60 0.80 17.04 13.49
CA ARG A 60 0.25 18.40 13.56
C ARG A 60 -1.26 18.42 13.77
N GLN A 61 -1.97 17.38 13.32
CA GLN A 61 -3.43 17.25 13.45
C GLN A 61 -3.82 16.48 14.71
N MET A 62 -2.96 15.57 15.19
CA MET A 62 -3.21 14.71 16.35
C MET A 62 -2.95 15.38 17.71
N ILE A 63 -2.23 16.52 17.75
CA ILE A 63 -2.07 17.31 18.99
C ILE A 63 -3.44 17.73 19.58
N ALA A 64 -4.50 17.78 18.77
CA ALA A 64 -5.85 18.06 19.24
C ALA A 64 -6.58 16.83 19.85
N LEU A 65 -6.11 15.60 19.60
CA LEU A 65 -6.80 14.34 19.92
C LEU A 65 -6.28 13.66 21.19
N SER A 66 -5.00 13.77 21.50
CA SER A 66 -4.42 13.22 22.73
C SER A 66 -3.23 14.07 23.19
N TYR A 67 -3.11 14.26 24.51
CA TYR A 67 -2.00 15.00 25.13
C TYR A 67 -0.71 14.16 25.21
N ASP A 68 -0.78 12.84 24.99
CA ASP A 68 0.39 11.96 25.03
C ASP A 68 1.12 11.92 23.68
N LYS A 69 2.34 12.46 23.69
CA LYS A 69 3.23 12.53 22.52
C LYS A 69 3.54 11.14 21.94
N ASN A 70 3.67 10.11 22.78
CA ASN A 70 4.01 8.76 22.33
C ASN A 70 2.81 8.09 21.66
N ALA A 71 1.62 8.24 22.25
CA ALA A 71 0.37 7.73 21.66
C ALA A 71 0.09 8.38 20.29
N ASN A 72 0.36 9.68 20.16
CA ASN A 72 0.22 10.40 18.89
C ASN A 72 1.21 9.91 17.84
N ALA A 73 2.47 9.63 18.22
CA ALA A 73 3.46 9.08 17.30
C ALA A 73 3.07 7.67 16.81
N VAL A 74 2.59 6.80 17.71
CA VAL A 74 2.12 5.44 17.36
C VAL A 74 0.90 5.49 16.44
N THR A 75 -0.07 6.36 16.73
CA THR A 75 -1.27 6.48 15.90
C THR A 75 -0.97 7.11 14.54
N ALA A 76 -0.10 8.11 14.49
CA ALA A 76 0.33 8.73 13.24
C ALA A 76 1.11 7.76 12.33
N THR A 77 2.01 6.94 12.91
CA THR A 77 2.71 5.87 12.16
C THR A 77 1.72 4.84 11.63
N ALA A 78 0.78 4.37 12.45
CA ALA A 78 -0.25 3.41 12.03
C ALA A 78 -1.11 3.96 10.88
N LEU A 79 -1.57 5.22 10.98
CA LEU A 79 -2.33 5.87 9.92
C LEU A 79 -1.52 6.01 8.62
N GLY A 80 -0.24 6.36 8.72
CA GLY A 80 0.64 6.44 7.55
C GLY A 80 0.78 5.10 6.82
N ILE A 81 0.93 4.00 7.57
CA ILE A 81 1.01 2.64 7.02
C ILE A 81 -0.31 2.23 6.37
N LEU A 82 -1.45 2.50 7.02
CA LEU A 82 -2.77 2.21 6.47
C LEU A 82 -3.06 3.01 5.20
N ALA A 83 -2.75 4.31 5.19
CA ALA A 83 -2.90 5.15 4.01
C ALA A 83 -2.06 4.61 2.84
N MET A 84 -0.82 4.19 3.11
CA MET A 84 0.04 3.63 2.08
C MET A 84 -0.46 2.27 1.57
N LEU A 85 -0.98 1.42 2.46
CA LEU A 85 -1.62 0.17 2.07
C LEU A 85 -2.83 0.42 1.14
N LEU A 86 -3.63 1.44 1.43
CA LEU A 86 -4.75 1.85 0.58
C LEU A 86 -4.27 2.34 -0.80
N VAL A 87 -3.18 3.13 -0.85
CA VAL A 87 -2.58 3.55 -2.13
C VAL A 87 -2.07 2.36 -2.94
N ILE A 88 -1.44 1.37 -2.29
CA ILE A 88 -0.97 0.14 -2.95
C ILE A 88 -2.15 -0.63 -3.54
N LEU A 89 -3.23 -0.79 -2.77
CA LEU A 89 -4.45 -1.48 -3.22
C LEU A 89 -5.09 -0.78 -4.41
N LEU A 90 -5.27 0.55 -4.33
CA LEU A 90 -5.83 1.35 -5.42
C LEU A 90 -4.97 1.27 -6.68
N SER A 91 -3.65 1.36 -6.53
CA SER A 91 -2.71 1.28 -7.65
C SER A 91 -2.78 -0.09 -8.35
N LYS A 92 -2.82 -1.17 -7.57
CA LYS A 92 -2.96 -2.53 -8.13
C LYS A 92 -4.30 -2.73 -8.80
N TRP A 93 -5.38 -2.25 -8.17
CA TRP A 93 -6.71 -2.31 -8.76
C TRP A 93 -6.80 -1.54 -10.08
N LEU A 94 -6.23 -0.33 -10.14
CA LEU A 94 -6.17 0.48 -11.35
C LEU A 94 -5.37 -0.22 -12.47
N LEU A 95 -4.24 -0.85 -12.12
CA LEU A 95 -3.47 -1.66 -13.07
C LEU A 95 -4.27 -2.85 -13.60
N THR A 96 -5.04 -3.53 -12.75
CA THR A 96 -5.92 -4.63 -13.17
C THR A 96 -6.98 -4.13 -14.15
N LEU A 97 -7.66 -3.02 -13.85
CA LEU A 97 -8.65 -2.42 -14.76
C LEU A 97 -8.05 -2.04 -16.12
N LEU A 98 -6.86 -1.41 -16.12
CA LEU A 98 -6.16 -1.03 -17.34
C LEU A 98 -5.75 -2.27 -18.17
N ASN A 99 -5.30 -3.33 -17.52
CA ASN A 99 -4.96 -4.59 -18.19
C ASN A 99 -6.20 -5.26 -18.79
N GLU A 100 -7.32 -5.31 -18.05
CA GLU A 100 -8.58 -5.83 -18.58
C GLU A 100 -9.09 -5.02 -19.77
N HIS A 101 -9.00 -3.68 -19.71
CA HIS A 101 -9.37 -2.81 -20.84
C HIS A 101 -8.46 -3.04 -22.06
N ARG A 102 -7.16 -3.26 -21.85
CA ARG A 102 -6.24 -3.60 -22.95
C ARG A 102 -6.55 -4.97 -23.55
N VAL A 103 -6.74 -5.99 -22.72
CA VAL A 103 -7.07 -7.36 -23.18
C VAL A 103 -8.42 -7.39 -23.90
N SER A 104 -9.40 -6.61 -23.43
CA SER A 104 -10.70 -6.48 -24.09
C SER A 104 -10.61 -5.85 -25.49
N ARG A 105 -9.67 -4.93 -25.74
CA ARG A 105 -9.42 -4.40 -27.10
C ARG A 105 -8.65 -5.36 -27.99
N ILE A 106 -7.85 -6.24 -27.40
CA ILE A 106 -6.97 -7.15 -28.14
C ILE A 106 -7.66 -8.45 -28.51
N LYS A 107 -8.80 -8.82 -27.92
CA LYS A 107 -9.64 -9.92 -28.45
C LYS A 107 -10.05 -9.55 -29.88
N PRO A 108 -9.46 -10.16 -30.93
CA PRO A 108 -10.14 -10.14 -32.21
C PRO A 108 -11.41 -10.94 -31.97
N VAL A 109 -12.57 -10.39 -32.32
CA VAL A 109 -13.74 -11.24 -32.55
C VAL A 109 -13.29 -12.23 -33.62
N SER A 110 -12.88 -13.42 -33.20
CA SER A 110 -12.61 -14.53 -34.09
C SER A 110 -13.98 -14.95 -34.61
N ILE A 111 -14.47 -14.23 -35.63
CA ILE A 111 -15.58 -14.67 -36.44
C ILE A 111 -15.16 -16.05 -36.96
N PRO A 112 -15.85 -17.14 -36.59
CA PRO A 112 -15.57 -18.43 -37.18
C PRO A 112 -15.87 -18.31 -38.68
N SER A 113 -14.83 -18.19 -39.50
CA SER A 113 -14.94 -18.04 -40.97
C SER A 113 -15.39 -19.33 -41.67
N ARG A 114 -15.66 -20.39 -40.92
CA ARG A 114 -16.17 -21.66 -41.44
C ARG A 114 -17.44 -22.07 -40.71
N ALA A 115 -18.53 -22.12 -41.48
CA ALA A 115 -19.73 -22.81 -41.09
C ALA A 115 -19.39 -24.28 -40.73
N PRO A 116 -19.90 -24.82 -39.61
CA PRO A 116 -19.70 -26.21 -39.25
C PRO A 116 -20.33 -27.08 -40.34
N ARG A 117 -19.52 -27.86 -41.05
CA ARG A 117 -20.03 -28.87 -41.97
C ARG A 117 -20.75 -29.92 -41.13
N LEU A 118 -22.07 -29.97 -41.27
CA LEU A 118 -22.92 -31.08 -40.84
C LEU A 118 -22.36 -32.37 -41.47
N ARG A 119 -21.72 -33.21 -40.67
CA ARG A 119 -21.42 -34.60 -41.05
C ARG A 119 -22.72 -35.38 -40.82
N ARG A 120 -23.27 -35.85 -41.93
CA ARG A 120 -24.38 -36.80 -41.99
C ARG A 120 -23.90 -38.21 -41.66
#